data_AF-A0A957ALS9-F1
#
_entry.id   AF-A0A957ALS9-F1
#
_cell.length_a   1.000
_cell.length_b   1.000
_cell.length_c   1.000
_cell.angle_alpha   90.00
_cell.angle_beta   90.00
_cell.angle_gamma   90.00
#
_symmetry.space_group_name_H-M   'P 1'
#
loop_
_entity.id
_entity.type
_entity.pdbx_description
1 polymer ?
#
loop_
_entity_poly.entity_id
_entity_poly.type
_entity_poly.pdbx_seq_one_letter_code
_entity_poly.pdbx_strand_id
1 'polypeptide(L)'
;MRPRFSFSRGEDLEAPAAPGDSELAEAGDQTLDPGVPDSAPIRPDLGPPSPGPQSGNQPGSGLGLIISVAVAAVVFVLAIYATGSPTANPLPLAQTTNALFWLVGVVATAAAGFGAVYADRTAFRGTQFEDQQAAPDFNTAWITPVIATATAILLVATYHNTMMIVAGPLIAFVGNAGSLLSRDLLDDADDTALKTATTIHTLVVHTIAFLALSAIYLNKLPTVIVALLACVATALLVLESLE
;
A
#
# COMPACT_ATOMS: atom_id res chain seq x y z
N MET A 1 -40.02 -11.01 26.51
CA MET A 1 -38.79 -11.84 26.61
C MET A 1 -37.62 -10.93 26.94
N ARG A 2 -36.96 -11.14 28.09
CA ARG A 2 -35.76 -10.41 28.51
C ARG A 2 -34.56 -11.37 28.49
N PRO A 3 -33.40 -11.01 27.94
CA PRO A 3 -32.19 -11.80 28.14
C PRO A 3 -31.54 -11.45 29.49
N ARG A 4 -31.18 -12.49 30.25
CA ARG A 4 -30.30 -12.39 31.43
C ARG A 4 -28.87 -12.67 30.98
N PHE A 5 -27.97 -11.71 31.18
CA PHE A 5 -26.53 -11.95 31.10
C PHE A 5 -26.04 -12.44 32.46
N SER A 6 -25.31 -13.55 32.45
CA SER A 6 -24.65 -14.15 33.61
C SER A 6 -23.15 -14.01 33.42
N PHE A 7 -22.52 -13.21 34.27
CA PHE A 7 -21.05 -13.15 34.42
C PHE A 7 -20.66 -14.06 35.58
N SER A 8 -19.84 -15.07 35.33
CA SER A 8 -19.10 -15.78 36.39
C SER A 8 -17.66 -15.27 36.43
N ARG A 9 -17.23 -14.84 37.62
CA ARG A 9 -15.91 -14.33 37.98
C ARG A 9 -15.49 -15.04 39.27
N GLY A 10 -14.21 -15.43 39.35
CA GLY A 10 -13.60 -16.12 40.50
C GLY A 10 -13.70 -17.64 40.38
N GLU A 11 -12.71 -18.45 40.73
CA GLU A 11 -11.69 -18.27 41.78
C GLU A 11 -10.38 -18.99 41.43
N ASP A 12 -9.30 -18.41 41.96
CA ASP A 12 -7.95 -18.96 42.04
C ASP A 12 -7.84 -20.15 43.02
N LEU A 13 -6.66 -20.78 42.99
CA LEU A 13 -6.03 -21.64 44.01
C LEU A 13 -6.28 -23.16 43.86
N GLU A 14 -5.25 -23.86 43.38
CA GLU A 14 -4.65 -24.96 44.17
C GLU A 14 -3.28 -25.35 43.59
N ALA A 15 -2.23 -25.07 44.36
CA ALA A 15 -0.94 -25.72 44.25
C ALA A 15 -0.86 -26.79 45.36
N PRO A 16 -0.30 -27.97 45.07
CA PRO A 16 0.28 -28.80 46.12
C PRO A 16 1.79 -29.01 45.94
N ALA A 17 2.42 -29.03 47.12
CA ALA A 17 3.83 -29.17 47.39
C ALA A 17 4.47 -30.47 46.87
N ALA A 18 5.78 -30.38 46.65
CA ALA A 18 6.70 -31.51 46.48
C ALA A 18 6.91 -32.29 47.80
N PRO A 19 7.36 -33.54 47.67
CA PRO A 19 8.64 -33.96 48.27
C PRO A 19 9.52 -34.60 47.17
N GLY A 20 10.80 -34.27 47.03
CA GLY A 20 11.85 -34.61 47.97
C GLY A 20 12.24 -36.08 47.75
N ASP A 21 13.31 -36.35 47.01
CA ASP A 21 14.31 -37.39 47.30
C ASP A 21 15.51 -37.30 46.34
N SER A 22 16.68 -37.52 46.92
CA SER A 22 18.00 -37.30 46.36
C SER A 22 18.51 -38.56 45.67
N GLU A 23 19.08 -38.45 44.47
CA GLU A 23 20.10 -39.40 44.03
C GLU A 23 21.24 -38.68 43.29
N LEU A 24 22.44 -39.10 43.68
CA LEU A 24 23.75 -38.57 43.33
C LEU A 24 24.24 -39.16 42.00
N ALA A 25 25.10 -38.37 41.35
CA ALA A 25 26.18 -38.78 40.46
C ALA A 25 25.82 -39.33 39.07
N GLU A 26 26.19 -38.60 38.03
CA GLU A 26 27.42 -38.90 37.30
C GLU A 26 27.83 -37.72 36.40
N ALA A 27 29.06 -37.26 36.59
CA ALA A 27 29.72 -36.33 35.70
C ALA A 27 30.13 -37.09 34.43
N GLY A 28 29.27 -37.03 33.41
CA GLY A 28 29.56 -37.49 32.06
C GLY A 28 29.95 -36.31 31.17
N ASP A 29 31.22 -36.30 30.79
CA ASP A 29 31.84 -35.45 29.77
C ASP A 29 31.00 -35.44 28.47
N GLN A 30 30.18 -34.40 28.27
CA GLN A 30 29.51 -34.14 27.00
C GLN A 30 30.28 -33.05 26.25
N THR A 31 31.19 -33.53 25.40
CA THR A 31 31.68 -32.82 24.23
C THR A 31 30.51 -32.14 23.50
N LEU A 32 30.53 -30.81 23.47
CA LEU A 32 29.62 -29.97 22.69
C LEU A 32 29.81 -30.27 21.19
N ASP A 33 28.90 -31.07 20.62
CA ASP A 33 28.79 -31.27 19.18
C ASP A 33 27.87 -30.16 18.61
N PRO A 34 28.37 -29.22 17.79
CA PRO A 34 27.55 -28.13 17.27
C PRO A 34 26.87 -28.60 15.99
N GLY A 35 25.76 -29.36 16.12
CA GLY A 35 25.22 -29.98 14.92
C GLY A 35 23.87 -30.70 14.97
N VAL A 36 22.95 -30.40 15.90
CA VAL A 36 21.56 -30.88 15.77
C VAL A 36 20.60 -29.83 16.35
N PRO A 37 19.66 -29.26 15.58
CA PRO A 37 18.59 -28.47 16.17
C PRO A 37 17.71 -29.38 17.04
N ASP A 38 17.47 -28.92 18.26
CA ASP A 38 16.65 -29.54 19.29
C ASP A 38 15.28 -29.93 18.72
N SER A 39 15.16 -31.19 18.30
CA SER A 39 13.93 -31.75 17.78
C SER A 39 13.27 -32.47 18.94
N ALA A 40 12.24 -31.83 19.50
CA ALA A 40 11.46 -32.38 20.60
C ALA A 40 11.04 -33.84 20.26
N PRO A 41 11.06 -34.77 21.24
CA PRO A 41 10.69 -36.15 21.02
C PRO A 41 9.29 -36.27 20.43
N ILE A 42 9.19 -36.81 19.21
CA ILE A 42 7.91 -37.07 18.53
C ILE A 42 7.21 -38.19 19.31
N ARG A 43 6.17 -37.82 20.04
CA ARG A 43 5.27 -38.76 20.73
C ARG A 43 4.43 -39.51 19.67
N PRO A 44 4.60 -40.83 19.47
CA PRO A 44 3.94 -41.57 18.38
C PRO A 44 2.41 -41.72 18.54
N ASP A 45 1.87 -41.31 19.69
CA ASP A 45 0.46 -41.40 20.10
C ASP A 45 -0.36 -40.17 19.73
N LEU A 46 0.30 -39.08 19.31
CA LEU A 46 -0.35 -37.88 18.79
C LEU A 46 -0.27 -37.96 17.26
N GLY A 47 -1.44 -37.94 16.60
CA GLY A 47 -1.53 -37.86 15.15
C GLY A 47 -0.68 -36.72 14.57
N PRO A 48 -0.49 -36.66 13.24
CA PRO A 48 0.37 -35.67 12.61
C PRO A 48 0.08 -34.28 13.19
N PRO A 49 1.12 -33.53 13.59
CA PRO A 49 0.94 -32.25 14.27
C PRO A 49 -0.04 -31.41 13.45
N SER A 50 -1.09 -30.92 14.10
CA SER A 50 -2.00 -29.96 13.47
C SER A 50 -1.14 -28.87 12.84
N PRO A 51 -1.38 -28.50 11.57
CA PRO A 51 -0.62 -27.43 10.94
C PRO A 51 -0.58 -26.26 11.92
N GLY A 52 0.64 -25.85 12.30
CA GLY A 52 0.80 -24.67 13.13
C GLY A 52 0.06 -23.50 12.48
N PRO A 53 -0.33 -22.46 13.25
CA PRO A 53 -0.90 -21.26 12.65
C PRO A 53 0.01 -20.81 11.52
N GLN A 54 -0.46 -20.96 10.29
CA GLN A 54 0.24 -20.45 9.13
C GLN A 54 0.44 -18.97 9.41
N SER A 55 1.69 -18.51 9.37
CA SER A 55 1.99 -17.09 9.42
C SER A 55 1.21 -16.45 8.29
N GLY A 56 0.06 -15.83 8.61
CA GLY A 56 -0.81 -15.22 7.63
C GLY A 56 0.04 -14.33 6.74
N ASN A 57 -0.08 -14.54 5.43
CA ASN A 57 0.64 -13.80 4.41
C ASN A 57 0.72 -12.32 4.81
N GLN A 58 1.95 -11.80 4.92
CA GLN A 58 2.13 -10.39 5.25
C GLN A 58 1.51 -9.60 4.09
N PRO A 59 0.48 -8.75 4.32
CA PRO A 59 -0.25 -8.11 3.23
C PRO A 59 0.71 -7.30 2.36
N GLY A 60 0.65 -7.47 1.03
CA GLY A 60 1.40 -6.67 0.06
C GLY A 60 1.17 -5.16 0.26
N SER A 61 0.00 -4.83 0.79
CA SER A 61 -0.43 -3.53 1.33
C SER A 61 0.63 -2.77 2.15
N GLY A 62 1.46 -3.44 2.95
CA GLY A 62 2.44 -2.75 3.81
C GLY A 62 3.48 -1.94 3.04
N LEU A 63 4.04 -2.50 1.97
CA LEU A 63 5.06 -1.83 1.16
C LEU A 63 4.45 -0.74 0.27
N GLY A 64 3.27 -0.99 -0.28
CA GLY A 64 2.51 0.00 -1.05
C GLY A 64 2.19 1.26 -0.24
N LEU A 65 1.86 1.11 1.05
CA LEU A 65 1.63 2.23 1.96
C LEU A 65 2.91 3.05 2.20
N ILE A 66 4.07 2.41 2.38
CA ILE A 66 5.36 3.11 2.56
C ILE A 66 5.69 3.96 1.33
N ILE A 67 5.53 3.39 0.13
CA ILE A 67 5.75 4.11 -1.12
C ILE A 67 4.80 5.30 -1.23
N SER A 68 3.52 5.10 -0.89
CA SER A 68 2.50 6.16 -0.93
C SER A 68 2.85 7.33 0.00
N VAL A 69 3.36 7.04 1.21
CA VAL A 69 3.85 8.07 2.14
C VAL A 69 5.08 8.79 1.58
N ALA A 70 6.04 8.06 1.00
CA ALA A 70 7.24 8.65 0.42
C ALA A 70 6.90 9.60 -0.74
N VAL A 71 6.02 9.19 -1.66
CA VAL A 71 5.54 10.03 -2.77
C VAL A 71 4.80 11.26 -2.25
N ALA A 72 3.91 11.09 -1.27
CA ALA A 72 3.20 12.21 -0.64
C ALA A 72 4.15 13.21 0.02
N ALA A 73 5.21 12.75 0.67
CA ALA A 73 6.23 13.61 1.26
C ALA A 73 6.98 14.43 0.19
N VAL A 74 7.29 13.84 -0.97
CA VAL A 74 7.89 14.58 -2.09
C VAL A 74 6.92 15.64 -2.62
N VAL A 75 5.64 15.29 -2.81
CA VAL A 75 4.61 16.25 -3.23
C VAL A 75 4.41 17.36 -2.19
N PHE A 76 4.56 17.08 -0.90
CA PHE A 76 4.50 18.07 0.17
C PHE A 76 5.63 19.10 0.05
N VAL A 77 6.85 18.63 -0.17
CA VAL A 77 8.01 19.50 -0.43
C VAL A 77 7.77 20.35 -1.68
N LEU A 78 7.23 19.77 -2.77
CA LEU A 78 6.88 20.51 -3.98
C LEU A 78 5.78 21.56 -3.74
N ALA A 79 4.79 21.28 -2.88
CA ALA A 79 3.73 22.21 -2.55
C ALA A 79 4.25 23.41 -1.73
N ILE A 80 5.15 23.18 -0.76
CA ILE A 80 5.85 24.26 -0.05
C ILE A 80 6.67 25.09 -1.03
N TYR A 81 7.41 24.42 -1.91
CA TYR A 81 8.25 25.09 -2.91
C TYR A 81 7.43 25.97 -3.85
N ALA A 82 6.30 25.46 -4.36
CA ALA A 82 5.42 26.19 -5.26
C ALA A 82 4.70 27.38 -4.58
N THR A 83 4.38 27.26 -3.30
CA THR A 83 3.69 28.32 -2.53
C THR A 83 4.63 29.41 -2.02
N GLY A 84 5.89 29.07 -1.72
CA GLY A 84 6.87 29.99 -1.16
C GLY A 84 7.66 30.83 -2.17
N SER A 85 7.51 30.56 -3.48
CA SER A 85 8.31 31.25 -4.50
C SER A 85 7.80 32.68 -4.75
N PRO A 86 8.63 33.73 -4.58
CA PRO A 86 8.24 35.10 -4.88
C PRO A 86 7.94 35.25 -6.37
N THR A 87 6.69 35.53 -6.72
CA THR A 87 6.32 35.72 -8.11
C THR A 87 6.26 37.20 -8.46
N ALA A 88 6.83 37.58 -9.60
CA ALA A 88 6.74 38.93 -10.14
C ALA A 88 5.29 39.35 -10.50
N ASN A 89 4.37 38.39 -10.59
CA ASN A 89 2.98 38.62 -10.96
C ASN A 89 2.04 38.35 -9.76
N PRO A 90 1.28 39.34 -9.27
CA PRO A 90 0.41 39.17 -8.10
C PRO A 90 -0.85 38.33 -8.39
N LEU A 91 -1.11 37.99 -9.65
CA LEU A 91 -2.24 37.15 -10.05
C LEU A 91 -1.82 35.67 -9.94
N PRO A 92 -2.42 34.84 -9.05
CA PRO A 92 -2.09 33.42 -8.91
C PRO A 92 -2.26 32.64 -10.23
N LEU A 93 -3.23 33.06 -11.05
CA LEU A 93 -3.47 32.50 -12.38
C LEU A 93 -2.47 32.93 -13.45
N ALA A 94 -1.51 33.81 -13.17
CA ALA A 94 -0.41 34.14 -14.08
C ALA A 94 0.94 33.54 -13.63
N GLN A 95 0.99 32.91 -12.46
CA GLN A 95 2.21 32.29 -11.95
C GLN A 95 2.50 30.96 -12.66
N THR A 96 3.78 30.70 -12.91
CA THR A 96 4.29 29.48 -13.53
C THR A 96 5.40 28.88 -12.67
N THR A 97 5.37 27.57 -12.46
CA THR A 97 6.46 26.84 -11.80
C THR A 97 7.70 26.76 -12.71
N ASN A 98 8.88 26.66 -12.10
CA ASN A 98 10.14 26.60 -12.84
C ASN A 98 10.50 25.17 -13.30
N ALA A 99 11.57 25.04 -14.10
CA ALA A 99 12.03 23.75 -14.62
C ALA A 99 12.39 22.74 -13.52
N LEU A 100 12.92 23.20 -12.38
CA LEU A 100 13.27 22.31 -11.26
C LEU A 100 12.03 21.64 -10.67
N PHE A 101 10.95 22.38 -10.46
CA PHE A 101 9.66 21.82 -10.00
C PHE A 101 9.19 20.71 -10.95
N TRP A 102 9.22 20.96 -12.26
CA TRP A 102 8.78 19.97 -13.25
C TRP A 102 9.68 18.74 -13.30
N LEU A 103 11.00 18.91 -13.21
CA LEU A 103 11.94 17.79 -13.16
C LEU A 103 11.66 16.90 -11.96
N VAL A 104 11.56 17.48 -10.76
CA VAL A 104 11.29 16.73 -9.54
C VAL A 104 9.89 16.09 -9.61
N GLY A 105 8.90 16.77 -10.17
CA GLY A 105 7.56 16.22 -10.40
C GLY A 105 7.55 14.99 -11.32
N VAL A 106 8.28 15.04 -12.43
CA VAL A 106 8.43 13.89 -13.35
C VAL A 106 9.10 12.72 -12.63
N VAL A 107 10.18 12.98 -11.87
CA VAL A 107 10.86 11.94 -11.09
C VAL A 107 9.93 11.32 -10.04
N ALA A 108 9.17 12.14 -9.31
CA ALA A 108 8.21 11.66 -8.32
C ALA A 108 7.09 10.80 -8.96
N THR A 109 6.60 11.22 -10.13
CA THR A 109 5.59 10.47 -10.89
C THR A 109 6.13 9.12 -11.35
N ALA A 110 7.35 9.08 -11.88
CA ALA A 110 8.01 7.83 -12.25
C ALA A 110 8.24 6.93 -11.03
N ALA A 111 8.71 7.50 -9.92
CA ALA A 111 8.94 6.76 -8.67
C ALA A 111 7.64 6.13 -8.12
N ALA A 112 6.50 6.81 -8.24
CA ALA A 112 5.20 6.25 -7.86
C ALA A 112 4.86 5.01 -8.70
N GLY A 113 5.03 5.09 -10.03
CA GLY A 113 4.79 3.96 -10.93
C GLY A 113 5.74 2.78 -10.67
N PHE A 114 7.05 3.03 -10.61
CA PHE A 114 8.03 1.98 -10.32
C PHE A 114 7.83 1.37 -8.94
N GLY A 115 7.52 2.18 -7.93
CA GLY A 115 7.22 1.72 -6.59
C GLY A 115 5.99 0.82 -6.59
N ALA A 116 4.92 1.19 -7.29
CA ALA A 116 3.72 0.37 -7.41
C ALA A 116 4.00 -1.00 -8.04
N VAL A 117 4.71 -1.06 -9.17
CA VAL A 117 5.12 -2.34 -9.78
C VAL A 117 5.98 -3.16 -8.83
N TYR A 118 6.87 -2.51 -8.09
CA TYR A 118 7.73 -3.20 -7.13
C TYR A 118 6.92 -3.79 -5.97
N ALA A 119 5.98 -3.02 -5.39
CA ALA A 119 5.08 -3.47 -4.34
C ALA A 119 4.26 -4.69 -4.77
N ASP A 120 3.64 -4.57 -5.94
CA ASP A 120 2.83 -5.60 -6.57
C ASP A 120 3.64 -6.90 -6.79
N ARG A 121 4.83 -6.79 -7.39
CA ARG A 121 5.73 -7.95 -7.59
C ARG A 121 6.20 -8.59 -6.28
N THR A 122 6.40 -7.81 -5.22
CA THR A 122 6.80 -8.37 -3.93
C THR A 122 5.65 -9.11 -3.24
N ALA A 123 4.41 -8.68 -3.45
CA ALA A 123 3.22 -9.38 -2.98
C ALA A 123 3.06 -10.75 -3.66
N PHE A 124 3.16 -10.80 -4.99
CA PHE A 124 3.07 -12.06 -5.77
C PHE A 124 4.14 -13.10 -5.42
N ARG A 125 5.33 -12.68 -4.98
CA ARG A 125 6.37 -13.62 -4.53
C ARG A 125 6.05 -14.29 -3.20
N GLY A 126 5.20 -13.68 -2.37
CA GLY A 126 4.71 -14.29 -1.14
C GLY A 126 3.72 -15.43 -1.39
N THR A 127 2.89 -15.29 -2.44
CA THR A 127 1.79 -16.21 -2.74
C THR A 127 2.15 -17.35 -3.71
N GLN A 128 3.29 -17.27 -4.41
CA GLN A 128 3.78 -18.33 -5.31
C GLN A 128 3.98 -19.71 -4.66
N PHE A 129 4.02 -19.79 -3.34
CA PHE A 129 4.12 -21.05 -2.61
C PHE A 129 2.76 -21.73 -2.37
N GLU A 130 1.64 -21.02 -2.56
CA GLU A 130 0.29 -21.51 -2.23
C GLU A 130 -0.57 -21.84 -3.45
N ASP A 131 -0.46 -21.12 -4.57
CA ASP A 131 -1.16 -21.51 -5.81
C ASP A 131 -0.41 -21.05 -7.07
N GLN A 132 -0.49 -21.89 -8.11
CA GLN A 132 0.17 -21.72 -9.40
C GLN A 132 -0.61 -20.70 -10.27
N GLN A 133 -0.91 -19.51 -9.73
CA GLN A 133 -1.55 -18.42 -10.46
C GLN A 133 -0.65 -18.00 -11.62
N ALA A 134 -1.18 -18.06 -12.85
CA ALA A 134 -0.53 -17.46 -14.01
C ALA A 134 -0.44 -15.95 -13.78
N ALA A 135 0.78 -15.42 -13.70
CA ALA A 135 0.97 -13.97 -13.62
C ALA A 135 0.34 -13.31 -14.85
N PRO A 136 -0.41 -12.19 -14.70
CA PRO A 136 -0.99 -11.50 -15.83
C PRO A 136 0.10 -11.05 -16.82
N ASP A 137 -0.18 -11.17 -18.12
CA ASP A 137 0.76 -10.83 -19.20
C ASP A 137 1.15 -9.33 -19.22
N PHE A 138 0.34 -8.47 -18.58
CA PHE A 138 0.59 -7.04 -18.46
C PHE A 138 0.31 -6.55 -17.03
N ASN A 139 1.30 -5.91 -16.41
CA ASN A 139 1.15 -5.29 -15.09
C ASN A 139 0.66 -3.84 -15.26
N THR A 140 -0.56 -3.59 -14.82
CA THR A 140 -1.29 -2.31 -14.83
C THR A 140 -1.16 -1.54 -13.51
N ALA A 141 -0.62 -2.16 -12.44
CA ALA A 141 -0.52 -1.59 -11.10
C ALA A 141 0.14 -0.21 -11.00
N TRP A 142 0.93 0.18 -12.00
CA TRP A 142 1.58 1.50 -12.06
C TRP A 142 0.66 2.63 -12.54
N ILE A 143 -0.41 2.33 -13.28
CA ILE A 143 -1.21 3.31 -14.00
C ILE A 143 -1.84 4.30 -13.03
N THR A 144 -2.61 3.80 -12.09
CA THR A 144 -3.37 4.62 -11.15
C THR A 144 -2.44 5.44 -10.23
N PRO A 145 -1.35 4.87 -9.65
CA PRO A 145 -0.31 5.61 -8.93
C PRO A 145 0.35 6.75 -9.74
N VAL A 146 0.69 6.50 -10.99
CA VAL A 146 1.27 7.51 -11.89
C VAL A 146 0.28 8.65 -12.11
N ILE A 147 -0.97 8.33 -12.43
CA ILE A 147 -1.99 9.34 -12.75
C ILE A 147 -2.36 10.14 -11.51
N ALA A 148 -2.52 9.50 -10.35
CA ALA A 148 -2.76 10.20 -9.09
C ALA A 148 -1.63 11.18 -8.74
N THR A 149 -0.38 10.74 -8.88
CA THR A 149 0.79 11.57 -8.56
C THR A 149 0.93 12.73 -9.53
N ALA A 150 0.77 12.48 -10.84
CA ALA A 150 0.77 13.53 -11.86
C ALA A 150 -0.35 14.54 -11.61
N THR A 151 -1.55 14.08 -11.24
CA THR A 151 -2.70 14.92 -10.90
C THR A 151 -2.38 15.85 -9.73
N ALA A 152 -1.81 15.31 -8.65
CA ALA A 152 -1.40 16.10 -7.49
C ALA A 152 -0.38 17.18 -7.89
N ILE A 153 0.64 16.83 -8.68
CA ILE A 153 1.65 17.78 -9.16
C ILE A 153 1.04 18.87 -10.04
N LEU A 154 0.14 18.51 -10.96
CA LEU A 154 -0.56 19.48 -11.82
C LEU A 154 -1.41 20.45 -11.01
N LEU A 155 -2.13 19.98 -9.98
CA LEU A 155 -2.93 20.85 -9.11
C LEU A 155 -2.05 21.79 -8.29
N VAL A 156 -0.96 21.29 -7.71
CA VAL A 156 0.05 22.11 -7.01
C VAL A 156 0.60 23.19 -7.94
N ALA A 157 0.97 22.81 -9.16
CA ALA A 157 1.48 23.73 -10.19
C ALA A 157 0.44 24.72 -10.71
N THR A 158 -0.85 24.46 -10.50
CA THR A 158 -1.92 25.33 -10.99
C THR A 158 -2.26 26.38 -9.93
N TYR A 159 -2.49 25.96 -8.69
CA TYR A 159 -3.11 26.80 -7.67
C TYR A 159 -2.13 27.61 -6.81
N HIS A 160 -0.88 27.17 -6.64
CA HIS A 160 0.15 27.89 -5.87
C HIS A 160 -0.33 28.47 -4.51
N ASN A 161 -1.26 27.79 -3.82
CA ASN A 161 -1.87 28.29 -2.58
C ASN A 161 -1.61 27.36 -1.38
N THR A 162 -1.78 27.91 -0.18
CA THR A 162 -1.54 27.18 1.09
C THR A 162 -2.39 25.90 1.20
N MET A 163 -3.58 25.87 0.59
CA MET A 163 -4.41 24.66 0.57
C MET A 163 -3.71 23.48 -0.13
N MET A 164 -2.90 23.74 -1.16
CA MET A 164 -2.15 22.68 -1.86
C MET A 164 -1.03 22.05 -1.03
N ILE A 165 -0.59 22.70 0.07
CA ILE A 165 0.34 22.11 1.04
C ILE A 165 -0.28 20.88 1.70
N VAL A 166 -1.61 20.88 1.89
CA VAL A 166 -2.34 19.74 2.47
C VAL A 166 -2.98 18.89 1.38
N ALA A 167 -3.68 19.51 0.43
CA ALA A 167 -4.46 18.81 -0.59
C ALA A 167 -3.58 18.03 -1.58
N GLY A 168 -2.45 18.59 -2.04
CA GLY A 168 -1.56 17.91 -2.99
C GLY A 168 -1.03 16.58 -2.44
N PRO A 169 -0.39 16.57 -1.27
CA PRO A 169 0.09 15.34 -0.63
C PRO A 169 -1.01 14.36 -0.31
N LEU A 170 -2.18 14.84 0.13
CA LEU A 170 -3.32 13.99 0.41
C LEU A 170 -3.82 13.28 -0.85
N ILE A 171 -3.94 13.99 -1.97
CA ILE A 171 -4.34 13.40 -3.26
C ILE A 171 -3.30 12.36 -3.71
N ALA A 172 -2.01 12.68 -3.61
CA ALA A 172 -0.95 11.73 -3.92
C ALA A 172 -1.01 10.50 -3.01
N PHE A 173 -1.12 10.68 -1.71
CA PHE A 173 -1.20 9.58 -0.75
C PHE A 173 -2.42 8.69 -1.00
N VAL A 174 -3.62 9.28 -1.02
CA VAL A 174 -4.88 8.54 -1.16
C VAL A 174 -4.97 7.87 -2.53
N GLY A 175 -4.49 8.51 -3.60
CA GLY A 175 -4.51 7.91 -4.93
C GLY A 175 -3.56 6.73 -5.06
N ASN A 176 -2.33 6.85 -4.53
CA ASN A 176 -1.37 5.75 -4.53
C ASN A 176 -1.82 4.61 -3.58
N ALA A 177 -2.12 4.92 -2.33
CA ALA A 177 -2.49 3.93 -1.32
C ALA A 177 -3.85 3.28 -1.63
N GLY A 178 -4.83 4.09 -2.03
CA GLY A 178 -6.16 3.60 -2.39
C GLY A 178 -6.13 2.68 -3.60
N SER A 179 -5.30 2.98 -4.61
CA SER A 179 -5.10 2.11 -5.76
C SER A 179 -4.52 0.76 -5.33
N LEU A 180 -3.36 0.77 -4.68
CA LEU A 180 -2.67 -0.45 -4.29
C LEU A 180 -3.50 -1.30 -3.34
N LEU A 181 -4.16 -0.67 -2.36
CA LEU A 181 -5.07 -1.35 -1.45
C LEU A 181 -6.29 -1.93 -2.19
N SER A 182 -6.88 -1.20 -3.12
CA SER A 182 -8.05 -1.69 -3.86
C SER A 182 -7.72 -2.89 -4.76
N ARG A 183 -6.49 -2.95 -5.28
CA ARG A 183 -5.97 -4.08 -6.06
C ARG A 183 -5.74 -5.29 -5.16
N ASP A 184 -5.06 -5.09 -4.03
CA ASP A 184 -4.86 -6.11 -2.99
C ASP A 184 -6.21 -6.73 -2.55
N LEU A 185 -7.23 -5.88 -2.35
CA LEU A 185 -8.59 -6.35 -2.04
C LEU A 185 -9.27 -7.11 -3.18
N LEU A 186 -8.96 -6.79 -4.45
CA LEU A 186 -9.52 -7.46 -5.61
C LEU A 186 -8.89 -8.83 -5.81
N ASP A 187 -7.57 -8.92 -5.62
CA ASP A 187 -6.79 -10.15 -5.74
C ASP A 187 -7.15 -11.17 -4.64
N ASP A 188 -7.42 -10.70 -3.42
CA ASP A 188 -7.77 -11.53 -2.26
C ASP A 188 -9.29 -11.79 -2.11
N ALA A 189 -10.13 -11.24 -3.00
CA ALA A 189 -11.57 -11.35 -2.84
C ALA A 189 -12.10 -12.75 -3.18
N ASP A 190 -12.82 -13.35 -2.23
CA ASP A 190 -13.66 -14.52 -2.51
C ASP A 190 -14.95 -14.15 -3.27
N ASP A 191 -15.69 -15.16 -3.72
CA ASP A 191 -16.96 -14.98 -4.45
C ASP A 191 -17.98 -14.08 -3.72
N THR A 192 -17.90 -13.99 -2.39
CA THR A 192 -18.81 -13.19 -1.57
C THR A 192 -18.36 -11.73 -1.43
N ALA A 193 -17.05 -11.48 -1.45
CA ALA A 193 -16.42 -10.17 -1.32
C ALA A 193 -16.13 -9.49 -2.67
N LEU A 194 -16.08 -10.25 -3.78
CA LEU A 194 -15.69 -9.77 -5.10
C LEU A 194 -16.44 -8.50 -5.53
N LYS A 195 -17.76 -8.49 -5.37
CA LYS A 195 -18.59 -7.32 -5.72
C LYS A 195 -18.18 -6.07 -4.96
N THR A 196 -17.81 -6.21 -3.69
CA THR A 196 -17.38 -5.08 -2.85
C THR A 196 -16.00 -4.60 -3.28
N ALA A 197 -15.05 -5.51 -3.50
CA ALA A 197 -13.70 -5.19 -3.97
C ALA A 197 -13.73 -4.47 -5.33
N THR A 198 -14.47 -5.00 -6.31
CA THR A 198 -14.65 -4.35 -7.63
C THR A 198 -15.26 -2.96 -7.49
N THR A 199 -16.22 -2.78 -6.58
CA THR A 199 -16.85 -1.46 -6.34
C THR A 199 -15.84 -0.46 -5.77
N ILE A 200 -15.02 -0.87 -4.81
CA ILE A 200 -13.97 -0.03 -4.21
C ILE A 200 -12.94 0.34 -5.29
N HIS A 201 -12.44 -0.63 -6.04
CA HIS A 201 -11.49 -0.40 -7.12
C HIS A 201 -12.05 0.58 -8.16
N THR A 202 -13.28 0.36 -8.62
CA THR A 202 -13.98 1.25 -9.56
C THR A 202 -14.09 2.67 -9.02
N LEU A 203 -14.47 2.84 -7.74
CA LEU A 203 -14.61 4.15 -7.10
C LEU A 203 -13.26 4.89 -7.06
N VAL A 204 -12.18 4.19 -6.70
CA VAL A 204 -10.82 4.75 -6.66
C VAL A 204 -10.41 5.24 -8.05
N VAL A 205 -10.52 4.38 -9.07
CA VAL A 205 -10.15 4.72 -10.46
C VAL A 205 -10.98 5.91 -10.96
N HIS A 206 -12.29 5.93 -10.73
CA HIS A 206 -13.15 7.04 -11.17
C HIS A 206 -12.86 8.36 -10.45
N THR A 207 -12.55 8.30 -9.15
CA THR A 207 -12.19 9.50 -8.38
C THR A 207 -10.90 10.10 -8.93
N ILE A 208 -9.90 9.26 -9.22
CA ILE A 208 -8.63 9.69 -9.79
C ILE A 208 -8.83 10.20 -11.23
N ALA A 209 -9.67 9.55 -12.02
CA ALA A 209 -10.04 9.99 -13.37
C ALA A 209 -10.64 11.40 -13.36
N PHE A 210 -11.62 11.63 -12.48
CA PHE A 210 -12.27 12.92 -12.34
C PHE A 210 -11.27 14.01 -11.93
N LEU A 211 -10.41 13.74 -10.96
CA LEU A 211 -9.38 14.68 -10.51
C LEU A 211 -8.33 14.94 -11.60
N ALA A 212 -7.88 13.90 -12.31
CA ALA A 212 -6.88 14.01 -13.36
C ALA A 212 -7.37 14.87 -14.52
N LEU A 213 -8.57 14.59 -15.03
CA LEU A 213 -9.16 15.37 -16.13
C LEU A 213 -9.43 16.81 -15.71
N SER A 214 -9.89 17.03 -14.47
CA SER A 214 -10.05 18.37 -13.91
C SER A 214 -8.72 19.12 -13.83
N ALA A 215 -7.67 18.48 -13.32
CA ALA A 215 -6.34 19.07 -13.19
C ALA A 215 -5.73 19.40 -14.55
N ILE A 216 -5.83 18.49 -15.53
CA ILE A 216 -5.35 18.68 -16.90
C ILE A 216 -6.08 19.86 -17.56
N TYR A 217 -7.40 19.94 -17.40
CA TYR A 217 -8.21 21.02 -17.96
C TYR A 217 -7.91 22.38 -17.32
N LEU A 218 -7.73 22.42 -16.01
CA LEU A 218 -7.45 23.65 -15.26
C LEU A 218 -6.01 24.14 -15.42
N ASN A 219 -5.09 23.27 -15.82
CA ASN A 219 -3.69 23.65 -15.99
C ASN A 219 -3.53 24.59 -17.20
N LYS A 220 -2.59 25.54 -17.08
CA LYS A 220 -2.33 26.58 -18.09
C LYS A 220 -1.42 26.07 -19.22
N LEU A 221 -1.59 24.81 -19.61
CA LEU A 221 -0.80 24.19 -20.67
C LEU A 221 -1.36 24.57 -22.04
N PRO A 222 -0.53 24.59 -23.09
CA PRO A 222 -1.00 24.72 -24.47
C PRO A 222 -2.07 23.66 -24.79
N THR A 223 -3.11 24.04 -25.53
CA THR A 223 -4.28 23.18 -25.82
C THR A 223 -3.90 21.81 -26.40
N VAL A 224 -2.86 21.76 -27.25
CA VAL A 224 -2.36 20.49 -27.81
C VAL A 224 -1.81 19.56 -26.73
N ILE A 225 -1.09 20.11 -25.74
CA ILE A 225 -0.55 19.34 -24.62
C ILE A 225 -1.70 18.85 -23.71
N VAL A 226 -2.68 19.72 -23.43
CA VAL A 226 -3.89 19.35 -22.67
C VAL A 226 -4.62 18.18 -23.33
N ALA A 227 -4.86 18.27 -24.64
CA ALA A 227 -5.54 17.21 -25.40
C ALA A 227 -4.76 15.89 -25.37
N LEU A 228 -3.44 15.94 -25.54
CA LEU A 228 -2.58 14.77 -25.47
C LEU A 228 -2.60 14.13 -24.08
N LEU A 229 -2.43 14.93 -23.02
CA LEU A 229 -2.46 14.44 -21.65
C LEU A 229 -3.82 13.83 -21.29
N ALA A 230 -4.92 14.48 -21.66
CA ALA A 230 -6.26 13.96 -21.44
C ALA A 230 -6.48 12.63 -22.18
N CYS A 231 -6.03 12.54 -23.43
CA CYS A 231 -6.10 11.30 -24.22
C CYS A 231 -5.31 10.16 -23.55
N VAL A 232 -4.05 10.42 -23.17
CA VAL A 232 -3.19 9.42 -22.52
C VAL A 232 -3.75 9.00 -21.17
N ALA A 233 -4.13 9.95 -20.30
CA ALA A 233 -4.69 9.64 -18.99
C ALA A 233 -5.98 8.82 -19.11
N THR A 234 -6.87 9.18 -20.04
CA THR A 234 -8.12 8.43 -20.27
C THR A 234 -7.82 7.02 -20.79
N ALA A 235 -6.95 6.88 -21.78
CA ALA A 235 -6.60 5.57 -22.34
C ALA A 235 -5.99 4.63 -21.30
N LEU A 236 -5.10 5.16 -20.45
CA LEU A 236 -4.50 4.40 -19.36
C LEU A 236 -5.53 4.01 -18.28
N LEU A 237 -6.40 4.92 -17.84
CA LEU A 237 -7.43 4.59 -16.84
C LEU A 237 -8.49 3.63 -17.37
N VAL A 238 -8.81 3.70 -18.66
CA VAL A 238 -9.65 2.70 -19.31
C VAL A 238 -8.97 1.33 -19.28
N LEU A 239 -7.68 1.28 -19.57
CA LEU A 239 -6.92 0.03 -19.47
C LEU A 239 -6.92 -0.54 -18.05
N GLU A 240 -6.73 0.29 -17.01
CA GLU A 240 -6.85 -0.14 -15.61
C GLU A 240 -8.26 -0.68 -15.30
N SER A 241 -9.31 -0.03 -15.79
CA SER A 241 -10.70 -0.45 -15.50
C SER A 241 -11.13 -1.77 -16.15
N LEU A 242 -10.31 -2.34 -17.02
CA LEU A 242 -10.55 -3.62 -17.69
C LEU A 242 -9.92 -4.81 -16.97
N GLU A 243 -9.21 -4.56 -15.88
CA GLU A 243 -8.69 -5.56 -14.96
C GLU A 243 -9.79 -6.10 -14.02
#